data_AF-A0A0H5C241-F1
#
_entry.id   AF-A0A0H5C241-F1
#
_cell.length_a   1.000
_cell.length_b   1.000
_cell.length_c   1.000
_cell.angle_alpha   90.00
_cell.angle_beta   90.00
_cell.angle_gamma   90.00
#
_symmetry.space_group_name_H-M   'P 1'
#
loop_
_entity.id
_entity.type
_entity.pdbx_description
1 polymer ?
#
loop_
_entity_poly.entity_id
_entity_poly.type
_entity_poly.pdbx_seq_one_letter_code
_entity_poly.pdbx_strand_id
1 'polypeptide(L)'
;MSLDCLSSLVHFEHTRKFLLSYQGVEMLISLLGILHKNIKPKKLKDSDRTKGADQTIEYSSFPHTKSMIIETLSALTYQNFEVQEQMRELHGLELVLSNCIIDDNEPFIKERSIVCLRFLLLNNDKNQEFVSKLEAQEAVPDETLDEAGFEVEIVDGKVRLKQKPKIEELHSES
;
A
#
# COMPACT_ATOMS: atom_id res chain seq x y z
N MET A 1 7.66 -8.91 21.24
CA MET A 1 7.79 -8.21 22.53
C MET A 1 8.25 -6.77 22.35
N SER A 2 9.44 -6.48 21.79
CA SER A 2 9.91 -5.08 21.68
C SER A 2 8.99 -4.19 20.84
N LEU A 3 8.52 -4.69 19.69
CA LEU A 3 7.60 -3.94 18.82
C LEU A 3 6.21 -3.74 19.44
N ASP A 4 5.69 -4.73 20.17
CA ASP A 4 4.43 -4.62 20.91
C ASP A 4 4.49 -3.52 21.97
N CYS A 5 5.60 -3.46 22.71
CA CYS A 5 5.85 -2.40 23.69
C CYS A 5 5.90 -1.03 23.02
N LEU A 6 6.60 -0.90 21.89
CA LEU A 6 6.68 0.37 21.16
C LEU A 6 5.31 0.80 20.66
N SER A 7 4.55 -0.10 20.03
CA SER A 7 3.19 0.18 19.54
C SER A 7 2.26 0.60 20.68
N SER A 8 2.43 0.04 21.88
CA SER A 8 1.62 0.42 23.05
C SER A 8 2.03 1.77 23.64
N LEU A 9 3.33 2.10 23.59
CA LEU A 9 3.88 3.31 24.22
C LEU A 9 3.84 4.54 23.30
N VAL A 10 3.65 4.37 21.99
CA VAL A 10 3.69 5.47 21.00
C VAL A 10 2.56 6.50 21.22
N HIS A 11 1.54 6.17 22.00
CA HIS A 11 0.50 7.13 22.40
C HIS A 11 1.03 8.24 23.32
N PHE A 12 2.14 8.02 24.02
CA PHE A 12 2.80 9.03 24.84
C PHE A 12 3.71 9.93 24.00
N GLU A 13 3.58 11.24 24.18
CA GLU A 13 4.36 12.23 23.42
C GLU A 13 5.88 12.06 23.59
N HIS A 14 6.35 11.79 24.82
CA HIS A 14 7.77 11.57 25.08
C HIS A 14 8.31 10.34 24.36
N THR A 15 7.53 9.26 24.26
CA THR A 15 7.91 8.07 23.49
C THR A 15 8.05 8.40 22.01
N ARG A 16 7.11 9.20 21.45
CA ARG A 16 7.21 9.65 20.05
C ARG A 16 8.48 10.45 19.82
N LYS A 17 8.74 11.47 20.65
CA LYS A 17 9.95 12.29 20.57
C LYS A 17 11.22 11.46 20.68
N PHE A 18 11.24 10.49 21.60
CA PHE A 18 12.35 9.56 21.75
C PHE A 18 12.57 8.72 20.48
N LEU A 19 11.51 8.12 19.91
CA LEU A 19 11.63 7.37 18.67
C LEU A 19 12.15 8.23 17.52
N LEU A 20 11.68 9.47 17.40
CA LEU A 20 12.14 10.40 16.38
C LEU A 20 13.64 10.74 16.54
N SER A 21 14.14 10.91 17.77
CA SER A 21 15.57 11.19 17.99
C SER A 21 16.52 10.05 17.58
N TYR A 22 15.99 8.83 17.40
CA TYR A 22 16.75 7.66 16.95
C TYR A 22 16.44 7.27 15.51
N GLN A 23 15.94 8.19 14.66
CA GLN A 23 15.55 7.88 13.28
C GLN A 23 14.52 6.74 13.20
N GLY A 24 13.59 6.70 14.16
CA GLY A 24 12.59 5.65 14.27
C GLY A 24 11.74 5.47 13.01
N VAL A 25 11.43 6.57 12.30
CA VAL A 25 10.67 6.54 11.06
C VAL A 25 11.41 5.75 9.97
N GLU A 26 12.69 6.06 9.72
CA GLU A 26 13.53 5.37 8.73
C GLU A 26 13.65 3.87 9.03
N MET A 27 13.91 3.52 10.29
CA MET A 27 14.02 2.12 10.70
C MET A 27 12.71 1.35 10.51
N LEU A 28 11.57 1.97 10.86
CA LEU A 28 10.25 1.36 10.72
C LEU A 28 9.86 1.18 9.26
N ILE A 29 10.10 2.18 8.40
CA ILE A 29 9.86 2.08 6.95
C ILE A 29 10.73 0.97 6.36
N SER A 30 12.01 0.94 6.68
CA SER A 30 12.94 -0.10 6.21
C SER A 30 12.47 -1.50 6.60
N LEU A 31 12.10 -1.70 7.87
CA LEU A 31 11.57 -2.96 8.36
C LEU A 31 10.25 -3.35 7.67
N LEU A 32 9.32 -2.41 7.53
CA LEU A 32 8.07 -2.65 6.82
C LEU A 32 8.32 -3.05 5.36
N GLY A 33 9.31 -2.44 4.71
CA GLY A 33 9.70 -2.75 3.34
C GLY A 33 10.24 -4.18 3.21
N ILE A 34 11.10 -4.59 4.13
CA ILE A 34 11.61 -5.97 4.21
C ILE A 34 10.46 -6.95 4.40
N LEU A 35 9.53 -6.68 5.33
CA LEU A 35 8.38 -7.56 5.57
C LEU A 35 7.42 -7.60 4.39
N HIS A 36 7.16 -6.47 3.74
CA HIS A 36 6.30 -6.40 2.57
C HIS A 36 6.86 -7.21 1.39
N LYS A 37 8.19 -7.18 1.18
CA LYS A 37 8.87 -7.96 0.14
C LYS A 37 8.79 -9.47 0.40
N ASN A 38 9.00 -9.88 1.65
CA ASN A 38 9.19 -11.29 2.03
C ASN A 38 7.92 -12.01 2.52
N ILE A 39 6.88 -11.28 2.92
CA ILE A 39 5.60 -11.83 3.39
C ILE A 39 4.50 -11.46 2.40
N LYS A 40 4.08 -12.44 1.59
CA LYS A 40 3.01 -12.26 0.62
C LYS A 40 1.64 -12.22 1.32
N PRO A 41 0.75 -11.29 0.93
CA PRO A 41 -0.62 -11.27 1.42
C PRO A 41 -1.37 -12.56 1.05
N LYS A 42 -2.17 -13.08 1.97
CA LYS A 42 -3.03 -14.23 1.72
C LYS A 42 -4.46 -13.75 1.45
N LYS A 43 -5.04 -14.16 0.32
CA LYS A 43 -6.45 -13.85 -0.01
C LYS A 43 -7.36 -15.02 0.38
N LEU A 44 -8.63 -14.73 0.69
CA LEU A 44 -9.68 -15.69 1.06
C LEU A 44 -9.84 -16.92 0.16
N LYS A 45 -9.37 -16.87 -1.11
CA LYS A 45 -9.46 -17.98 -2.07
C LYS A 45 -8.19 -18.82 -2.19
N ASP A 46 -7.10 -18.45 -1.53
CA ASP A 46 -5.81 -19.15 -1.59
C ASP A 46 -5.66 -20.25 -0.52
N SER A 47 -6.75 -20.61 0.17
CA SER A 47 -6.71 -21.63 1.24
C SER A 47 -6.27 -23.02 0.78
N ASP A 48 -6.30 -23.32 -0.53
CA ASP A 48 -6.09 -24.67 -1.06
C ASP A 48 -4.86 -24.89 -1.94
N ARG A 49 -3.97 -23.89 -2.16
CA ARG A 49 -2.82 -24.10 -3.06
C ARG A 49 -1.48 -23.64 -2.49
N THR A 50 -0.64 -24.66 -2.31
CA THR A 50 0.82 -24.68 -2.45
C THR A 50 1.66 -24.50 -1.18
N LYS A 51 2.11 -25.64 -0.66
CA LYS A 51 3.42 -25.78 0.00
C LYS A 51 4.49 -25.72 -1.09
N GLY A 52 5.13 -24.57 -1.26
CA GLY A 52 6.34 -24.40 -2.08
C GLY A 52 7.45 -23.88 -1.18
N ALA A 53 8.57 -24.60 -1.13
CA ALA A 53 9.76 -24.21 -0.38
C ALA A 53 10.44 -23.03 -1.08
N ASP A 54 10.03 -21.81 -0.72
CA ASP A 54 10.78 -20.60 -0.99
C ASP A 54 11.19 -19.98 0.35
N GLN A 55 12.26 -19.19 0.39
CA GLN A 55 12.82 -18.56 1.59
C GLN A 55 11.93 -17.43 2.16
N THR A 56 10.62 -17.63 2.15
CA THR A 56 9.64 -16.73 2.73
C THR A 56 9.71 -16.85 4.24
N ILE A 57 9.85 -15.72 4.93
CA ILE A 57 9.61 -15.64 6.37
C ILE A 57 8.18 -16.12 6.58
N GLU A 58 8.00 -17.26 7.27
CA GLU A 58 6.66 -17.71 7.58
C GLU A 58 5.96 -16.65 8.43
N TYR A 59 4.78 -16.20 7.98
CA TYR A 59 3.97 -15.25 8.73
C TYR A 59 3.72 -15.71 10.19
N SER A 60 3.60 -17.03 10.39
CA SER A 60 3.47 -17.70 11.69
C SER A 60 4.56 -17.28 12.71
N SER A 61 5.74 -16.90 12.23
CA SER A 61 6.88 -16.52 13.07
C SER A 61 6.73 -15.12 13.67
N PHE A 62 5.98 -14.23 13.00
CA PHE A 62 5.89 -12.82 13.36
C PHE A 62 4.49 -12.24 13.07
N PRO A 63 3.44 -12.77 13.72
CA PRO A 63 2.07 -12.28 13.50
C PRO A 63 1.95 -10.81 13.90
N HIS A 64 1.09 -10.07 13.19
CA HIS A 64 0.76 -8.67 13.47
C HIS A 64 1.89 -7.66 13.33
N THR A 65 3.06 -8.07 12.84
CA THR A 65 4.24 -7.21 12.77
C THR A 65 4.03 -6.03 11.83
N LYS A 66 3.44 -6.26 10.65
CA LYS A 66 3.15 -5.16 9.72
C LYS A 66 2.13 -4.20 10.35
N SER A 67 1.09 -4.76 10.98
CA SER A 67 0.07 -3.98 11.66
C SER A 67 0.65 -3.07 12.75
N MET A 68 1.53 -3.59 13.61
CA MET A 68 2.17 -2.80 14.67
C MET A 68 3.10 -1.71 14.13
N ILE A 69 3.84 -1.99 13.05
CA ILE A 69 4.68 -0.97 12.41
C ILE A 69 3.81 0.15 11.84
N ILE A 70 2.75 -0.17 11.11
CA ILE A 70 1.83 0.82 10.54
C ILE A 70 1.15 1.64 11.64
N GLU A 71 0.76 1.00 12.75
CA GLU A 71 0.18 1.68 13.91
C GLU A 71 1.18 2.65 14.55
N THR A 72 2.44 2.23 14.70
CA THR A 72 3.52 3.08 15.22
C THR A 72 3.78 4.26 14.28
N LEU A 73 3.91 4.02 12.97
CA LEU A 73 4.09 5.08 11.97
C LEU A 73 2.91 6.05 11.93
N SER A 74 1.68 5.54 12.04
CA SER A 74 0.45 6.35 12.11
C SER A 74 0.50 7.31 13.31
N ALA A 75 0.88 6.82 14.48
CA ALA A 75 1.00 7.64 15.68
C ALA A 75 2.14 8.68 15.60
N LEU A 76 3.27 8.34 14.96
CA LEU A 76 4.36 9.29 14.72
C LEU A 76 3.98 10.39 13.71
N THR A 77 3.12 10.05 12.74
CA THR A 77 2.67 10.94 11.66
C THR A 77 1.58 11.90 12.14
N TYR A 78 0.73 11.49 13.08
CA TYR A 78 -0.43 12.27 13.50
C TYR A 78 -0.03 13.67 14.00
N GLN A 79 -0.53 14.71 13.32
CA GLN A 79 -0.21 16.12 13.57
C GLN A 79 1.29 16.46 13.52
N ASN A 80 2.08 15.72 12.74
CA ASN A 80 3.51 15.93 12.59
C ASN A 80 3.90 16.08 11.12
N PHE A 81 3.93 17.33 10.64
CA PHE A 81 4.21 17.64 9.24
C PHE A 81 5.60 17.15 8.80
N GLU A 82 6.61 17.24 9.67
CA GLU A 82 7.97 16.79 9.33
C GLU A 82 8.02 15.28 9.09
N VAL A 83 7.32 14.50 9.91
CA VAL A 83 7.20 13.05 9.68
C VAL A 83 6.38 12.76 8.42
N GLN A 84 5.35 13.54 8.10
CA GLN A 84 4.59 13.39 6.85
C GLN A 84 5.49 13.61 5.61
N GLU A 85 6.35 14.63 5.62
CA GLU A 85 7.30 14.89 4.53
C GLU A 85 8.34 13.75 4.46
N GLN A 86 8.90 13.35 5.61
CA GLN A 86 9.87 12.26 5.69
C GLN A 86 9.30 10.93 5.17
N MET A 87 8.04 10.62 5.49
CA MET A 87 7.34 9.45 4.98
C MET A 87 7.22 9.46 3.45
N ARG A 88 7.05 10.62 2.82
CA ARG A 88 7.05 10.74 1.35
C ARG A 88 8.45 10.62 0.77
N GLU A 89 9.44 11.27 1.38
CA GLU A 89 10.84 11.24 0.90
C GLU A 89 11.48 9.85 0.98
N LEU A 90 11.05 9.04 1.95
CA LEU A 90 11.55 7.68 2.17
C LEU A 90 10.69 6.58 1.53
N HIS A 91 9.76 6.93 0.64
CA HIS A 91 8.82 6.00 0.01
C HIS A 91 7.92 5.23 1.00
N GLY A 92 7.78 5.74 2.22
CA GLY A 92 6.92 5.18 3.25
C GLY A 92 5.42 5.34 2.92
N LEU A 93 5.05 6.39 2.19
CA LEU A 93 3.67 6.63 1.77
C LEU A 93 3.18 5.53 0.80
N GLU A 94 3.96 5.21 -0.23
CA GLU A 94 3.72 4.13 -1.19
C GLU A 94 3.64 2.77 -0.48
N LEU A 95 4.50 2.56 0.51
CA LEU A 95 4.52 1.34 1.30
C LEU A 95 3.28 1.21 2.19
N VAL A 96 2.75 2.30 2.73
CA VAL A 96 1.45 2.27 3.44
C VAL A 96 0.33 1.97 2.46
N LEU A 97 0.32 2.61 1.28
CA LEU A 97 -0.67 2.34 0.22
C LEU A 97 -0.68 0.87 -0.19
N SER A 98 0.48 0.24 -0.36
CA SER A 98 0.57 -1.18 -0.76
C SER A 98 0.03 -2.16 0.28
N ASN A 99 -0.18 -1.72 1.52
CA ASN A 99 -0.81 -2.48 2.59
C ASN A 99 -2.32 -2.15 2.77
N CYS A 100 -2.91 -1.28 1.93
CA CYS A 100 -4.35 -1.00 1.86
C CYS A 100 -5.16 -2.11 1.15
N ILE A 101 -4.81 -3.38 1.40
CA ILE A 101 -5.43 -4.55 0.78
C ILE A 101 -5.86 -5.56 1.84
N ILE A 102 -6.80 -6.44 1.48
CA ILE A 102 -7.21 -7.54 2.37
C ILE A 102 -6.09 -8.57 2.43
N ASP A 103 -5.69 -8.92 3.65
CA ASP A 103 -4.72 -9.97 3.96
C ASP A 103 -5.25 -10.82 5.12
N ASP A 104 -5.56 -12.09 4.87
CA ASP A 104 -6.09 -13.01 5.89
C ASP A 104 -5.05 -13.31 6.98
N ASN A 105 -3.77 -13.15 6.66
CA ASN A 105 -2.72 -13.24 7.66
C ASN A 105 -2.85 -12.07 8.64
N GLU A 106 -3.22 -10.88 8.16
CA GLU A 106 -3.28 -9.63 8.90
C GLU A 106 -4.67 -8.95 8.80
N PRO A 107 -5.69 -9.46 9.52
CA PRO A 107 -7.10 -9.09 9.30
C PRO A 107 -7.47 -7.60 9.44
N PHE A 108 -6.57 -6.76 9.97
CA PHE A 108 -6.79 -5.33 10.19
C PHE A 108 -5.79 -4.43 9.46
N ILE A 109 -4.92 -5.00 8.61
CA ILE A 109 -3.85 -4.23 7.97
C ILE A 109 -4.42 -3.15 7.06
N LYS A 110 -5.51 -3.45 6.35
CA LYS A 110 -6.16 -2.51 5.44
C LYS A 110 -6.66 -1.29 6.20
N GLU A 111 -7.44 -1.49 7.26
CA GLU A 111 -8.06 -0.43 8.04
C GLU A 111 -6.99 0.42 8.74
N ARG A 112 -5.95 -0.21 9.30
CA ARG A 112 -4.81 0.50 9.89
C ARG A 112 -4.05 1.33 8.86
N SER A 113 -3.83 0.78 7.67
CA SER A 113 -3.15 1.50 6.57
C SER A 113 -3.98 2.70 6.10
N ILE A 114 -5.31 2.57 6.01
CA ILE A 114 -6.21 3.68 5.68
C ILE A 114 -6.14 4.79 6.74
N VAL A 115 -6.09 4.45 8.03
CA VAL A 115 -5.95 5.45 9.10
C VAL A 115 -4.60 6.16 9.01
N CYS A 116 -3.51 5.42 8.78
CA CYS A 116 -2.19 5.99 8.57
C CYS A 116 -2.16 6.93 7.36
N LEU A 117 -2.73 6.50 6.24
CA LEU A 117 -2.85 7.30 5.02
C LEU A 117 -3.63 8.60 5.28
N ARG A 118 -4.75 8.55 6.00
CA ARG A 118 -5.49 9.75 6.37
C ARG A 118 -4.62 10.74 7.15
N PHE A 119 -3.74 10.28 8.05
CA PHE A 119 -2.82 11.16 8.78
C PHE A 119 -1.68 11.68 7.91
N LEU A 120 -1.19 10.88 6.96
CA LEU A 120 -0.18 11.32 5.98
C LEU A 120 -0.70 12.45 5.09
N LEU A 121 -1.98 12.43 4.74
CA LEU A 121 -2.60 13.40 3.83
C LEU A 121 -3.17 14.63 4.55
N LEU A 122 -3.35 14.56 5.87
CA LEU A 122 -4.00 15.62 6.64
C LEU A 122 -3.19 16.93 6.57
N ASN A 123 -3.77 17.94 5.92
CA ASN A 123 -3.18 19.27 5.70
C ASN A 123 -1.80 19.22 5.01
N ASN A 124 -1.57 18.25 4.13
CA ASN A 124 -0.33 18.12 3.36
C ASN A 124 -0.63 17.98 1.87
N ASP A 125 -0.67 19.13 1.19
CA ASP A 125 -1.02 19.23 -0.23
C ASP A 125 -0.05 18.44 -1.12
N LYS A 126 1.24 18.39 -0.75
CA LYS A 126 2.25 17.63 -1.52
C LYS A 126 2.00 16.12 -1.44
N ASN A 127 1.63 15.60 -0.27
CA ASN A 127 1.23 14.20 -0.13
C ASN A 127 -0.07 13.90 -0.89
N GLN A 128 -1.04 14.81 -0.87
CA GLN A 128 -2.29 14.68 -1.64
C GLN A 128 -2.05 14.68 -3.15
N GLU A 129 -1.19 15.59 -3.64
CA GLU A 129 -0.79 15.67 -5.03
C GLU A 129 -0.05 14.39 -5.46
N PHE A 130 0.84 13.88 -4.60
CA PHE A 130 1.56 12.64 -4.84
C PHE A 130 0.60 11.45 -5.04
N VAL A 131 -0.38 11.27 -4.16
CA VAL A 131 -1.39 10.21 -4.29
C VAL A 131 -2.24 10.38 -5.54
N SER A 132 -2.69 11.61 -5.82
CA SER A 132 -3.48 11.92 -7.02
C SER A 132 -2.76 11.53 -8.32
N LYS A 133 -1.43 11.72 -8.36
CA LYS A 133 -0.61 11.34 -9.52
C LYS A 133 -0.50 9.81 -9.68
N LEU A 134 -0.47 9.06 -8.58
CA LEU A 134 -0.46 7.59 -8.64
C LEU A 134 -1.80 7.05 -9.17
N GLU A 135 -2.92 7.59 -8.71
CA GLU A 135 -4.25 7.21 -9.22
C GLU A 135 -4.40 7.53 -10.72
N ALA A 136 -3.89 8.69 -11.17
CA ALA A 136 -3.95 9.08 -12.57
C ALA A 136 -3.10 8.17 -13.50
N GLN A 137 -1.99 7.62 -12.99
CA GLN A 137 -1.13 6.70 -13.76
C GLN A 137 -1.71 5.30 -13.91
N GLU A 138 -2.62 4.85 -13.05
CA GLU A 138 -3.30 3.57 -13.25
C GLU A 138 -4.24 3.60 -14.48
N ALA A 139 -4.64 4.78 -14.97
CA ALA A 139 -5.69 4.99 -15.98
C ALA A 139 -5.21 5.46 -17.37
N VAL A 140 -4.05 5.02 -17.85
CA VAL A 140 -3.59 5.36 -19.21
C VAL A 140 -3.95 4.24 -20.20
N PRO A 141 -4.75 4.52 -21.25
CA PRO A 141 -4.93 3.61 -22.38
C PRO A 141 -3.59 3.42 -23.10
N ASP A 142 -3.17 2.17 -23.27
CA ASP A 142 -1.97 1.82 -24.04
C ASP A 142 -2.31 1.82 -25.54
N GLU A 143 -1.62 2.66 -26.32
CA GLU A 143 -1.79 2.77 -27.78
C GLU A 143 -1.62 1.40 -28.48
N THR A 144 -0.80 0.52 -27.92
CA THR A 144 -0.61 -0.84 -28.46
C THR A 144 -1.81 -1.77 -28.27
N LEU A 145 -2.61 -1.55 -27.23
CA LEU A 145 -3.85 -2.31 -27.00
C LEU A 145 -4.97 -1.82 -27.91
N ASP A 146 -4.95 -0.52 -28.25
CA ASP A 146 -5.91 0.09 -29.17
C ASP A 146 -5.76 -0.45 -30.60
N GLU A 147 -4.51 -0.57 -31.09
CA GLU A 147 -4.19 -1.21 -32.36
C GLU A 147 -4.58 -2.71 -32.40
N ALA A 148 -4.54 -3.39 -31.25
CA ALA A 148 -4.96 -4.79 -31.10
C ALA A 148 -6.48 -4.98 -30.93
N GLY A 149 -7.28 -3.89 -30.92
CA GLY A 149 -8.73 -3.94 -30.80
C GLY A 149 -9.25 -4.18 -29.38
N PHE A 150 -8.43 -3.87 -28.36
CA PHE A 150 -8.79 -3.97 -26.95
C PHE A 150 -8.77 -2.60 -26.27
N GLU A 151 -9.79 -2.32 -25.46
CA GLU A 151 -9.79 -1.20 -24.52
C GLU A 151 -9.43 -1.70 -23.12
N VAL A 152 -8.63 -0.91 -22.43
CA VAL A 152 -8.37 -1.11 -21.00
C VAL A 152 -9.51 -0.48 -20.21
N GLU A 153 -10.23 -1.29 -19.46
CA GLU A 153 -11.26 -0.85 -18.52
C GLU A 153 -10.79 -1.13 -17.09
N ILE A 154 -10.77 -0.11 -16.24
CA ILE A 154 -10.43 -0.27 -14.83
C ILE A 154 -11.75 -0.44 -14.08
N VAL A 155 -12.00 -1.66 -13.64
CA VAL A 155 -13.18 -1.99 -12.82
C VAL A 155 -12.69 -2.36 -11.43
N ASP A 156 -13.10 -1.59 -10.42
CA ASP A 156 -12.70 -1.76 -9.01
C ASP A 156 -11.17 -1.76 -8.79
N GLY A 157 -10.44 -0.87 -9.48
CA GLY A 157 -8.97 -0.79 -9.38
C GLY A 157 -8.24 -2.00 -9.99
N LYS A 158 -8.94 -2.82 -10.79
CA LYS A 158 -8.33 -3.91 -11.56
C LYS A 158 -8.43 -3.61 -13.04
N VAL A 159 -7.27 -3.64 -13.69
CA VAL A 159 -7.13 -3.55 -15.14
C VAL A 159 -7.79 -4.77 -15.78
N ARG A 160 -8.82 -4.55 -16.61
CA ARG A 160 -9.46 -5.56 -17.45
C ARG A 160 -9.36 -5.14 -18.92
N LEU A 161 -9.30 -6.13 -19.81
CA LEU A 161 -9.34 -5.90 -21.25
C LEU A 161 -10.75 -6.15 -21.78
N LYS A 162 -11.29 -5.20 -22.54
CA LYS A 162 -12.57 -5.30 -23.23
C LYS A 162 -12.33 -5.25 -24.73
N GLN A 163 -12.94 -6.15 -25.49
CA GLN A 163 -12.78 -6.16 -26.95
C GLN A 163 -13.69 -5.10 -27.58
N LYS A 164 -13.15 -4.27 -28.49
CA LYS A 164 -13.95 -3.27 -29.23
C LYS A 164 -14.93 -3.97 -30.19
N PRO A 165 -16.18 -3.50 -30.32
CA PRO A 165 -17.11 -4.02 -31.31
C PRO A 165 -16.57 -3.73 -32.73
N LYS A 166 -16.53 -4.75 -33.60
CA LYS A 166 -16.19 -4.58 -35.02
C LYS A 166 -17.24 -3.67 -35.66
N ILE A 167 -16.81 -2.50 -36.15
CA ILE A 167 -17.62 -1.69 -37.06
C ILE A 167 -17.55 -2.40 -38.41
N GLU A 168 -18.63 -3.08 -38.80
CA GLU A 168 -18.81 -3.54 -40.18
C GLU A 168 -18.93 -2.30 -41.06
N GLU A 169 -17.94 -2.08 -41.94
CA GLU A 169 -18.00 -1.10 -43.01
C GLU A 169 -19.21 -1.43 -43.90
N LEU A 170 -20.28 -0.65 -43.75
CA LEU A 170 -21.33 -0.54 -44.76
C LEU A 170 -20.70 0.12 -45.99
N HIS A 171 -20.11 -0.71 -46.85
CA HIS A 171 -19.80 -0.33 -48.21
C HIS A 171 -21.08 0.18 -48.88
N SER A 172 -21.03 1.45 -49.25
CA SER A 172 -21.86 2.05 -50.27
C SER A 172 -21.77 1.23 -51.56
N GLU A 173 -22.86 0.57 -51.94
CA GLU A 173 -23.06 0.17 -53.33
C GLU A 173 -24.29 0.88 -53.90
N SER A 174 -23.96 1.82 -54.80
CA SER A 174 -24.68 2.25 -56.01
C SER A 174 -26.03 2.97 -55.88
#